data_AF-A0A970QX29-F1
#
_entry.id   AF-A0A970QX29-F1
#
_cell.length_a   1.000
_cell.length_b   1.000
_cell.length_c   1.000
_cell.angle_alpha   90.00
_cell.angle_beta   90.00
_cell.angle_gamma   90.00
#
_symmetry.space_group_name_H-M   'P 1'
#
loop_
_entity.id
_entity.type
_entity.pdbx_description
1 polymer ?
#
loop_
_entity_poly.entity_id
_entity_poly.type
_entity_poly.pdbx_seq_one_letter_code
_entity_poly.pdbx_strand_id
1 'polypeptide(L)'
;MGGTAGADAAAPAKGGSSMFIMMAVMLGFAYLAIMRPQKKRQKEEQALRDNVQIGDEITTVGGIIGRIITVKDESIVIETGADRNKMRIERWAIRTNNTANEKIEAERQAAREAQEAEKQARMEESRERSTSARKKSKKNRDGGSDD
;
A
#
# COMPACT_ATOMS: atom_id res chain seq x y z
N MET A 1 -30.42 19.75 -18.37
CA MET A 1 -29.28 18.81 -18.43
C MET A 1 -29.35 17.93 -17.19
N GLY A 2 -29.37 16.60 -17.21
CA GLY A 2 -29.27 15.63 -18.28
C GLY A 2 -29.49 14.22 -17.68
N GLY A 3 -30.15 13.36 -18.43
CA GLY A 3 -30.05 11.90 -18.40
C GLY A 3 -30.23 11.18 -17.07
N THR A 4 -31.48 10.91 -16.69
CA THR A 4 -31.81 9.75 -15.87
C THR A 4 -31.56 8.49 -16.71
N ALA A 5 -30.35 7.94 -16.62
CA ALA A 5 -30.01 6.66 -17.23
C ALA A 5 -30.94 5.58 -16.66
N GLY A 6 -31.70 4.95 -17.55
CA GLY A 6 -32.68 3.93 -17.23
C GLY A 6 -32.05 2.75 -16.49
N ALA A 7 -32.64 2.44 -15.35
CA ALA A 7 -32.70 1.08 -14.87
C ALA A 7 -34.04 0.51 -15.35
N ASP A 8 -34.09 0.07 -16.61
CA ASP A 8 -35.13 -0.84 -17.10
C ASP A 8 -34.94 -2.19 -16.38
N ALA A 9 -35.47 -2.27 -15.16
CA ALA A 9 -35.71 -3.52 -14.48
C ALA A 9 -37.00 -4.10 -15.05
N ALA A 10 -36.88 -4.77 -16.20
CA ALA A 10 -37.94 -5.59 -16.76
C ALA A 10 -38.43 -6.58 -15.70
N ALA A 11 -39.66 -6.40 -15.24
CA ALA A 11 -40.34 -7.37 -14.39
C ALA A 11 -40.80 -8.56 -15.23
N PRO A 12 -40.54 -9.80 -14.83
CA PRO A 12 -41.49 -10.87 -15.00
C PRO A 12 -42.34 -10.95 -13.74
N ALA A 13 -43.55 -10.41 -13.82
CA ALA A 13 -44.61 -10.69 -12.86
C ALA A 13 -44.95 -12.20 -12.91
N LYS A 14 -44.42 -12.99 -11.98
CA LYS A 14 -44.99 -14.28 -11.54
C LYS A 14 -44.41 -14.71 -10.18
N GLY A 15 -45.27 -14.71 -9.17
CA GLY A 15 -45.12 -15.48 -7.93
C GLY A 15 -44.30 -14.80 -6.84
N GLY A 16 -44.95 -14.43 -5.72
CA GLY A 16 -44.34 -13.76 -4.57
C GLY A 16 -43.12 -14.46 -3.94
N SER A 17 -42.92 -15.75 -4.23
CA SER A 17 -41.71 -16.50 -3.87
C SER A 17 -40.45 -16.06 -4.63
N SER A 18 -40.56 -15.59 -5.88
CA SER A 18 -39.41 -15.06 -6.63
C SER A 18 -38.90 -13.74 -6.05
N MET A 19 -39.78 -12.91 -5.49
CA MET A 19 -39.41 -11.64 -4.86
C MET A 19 -38.61 -11.86 -3.57
N PHE A 20 -38.99 -12.84 -2.74
CA PHE A 20 -38.23 -13.20 -1.54
C PHE A 20 -36.87 -13.80 -1.87
N ILE A 21 -36.77 -14.61 -2.93
CA ILE A 21 -35.48 -15.16 -3.39
C ILE A 21 -34.58 -14.03 -3.91
N MET A 22 -35.10 -13.10 -4.71
CA MET A 22 -34.32 -11.97 -5.22
C MET A 22 -33.85 -11.06 -4.07
N MET A 23 -34.73 -10.79 -3.09
CA MET A 23 -34.38 -10.03 -1.88
C MET A 23 -33.30 -10.74 -1.05
N ALA A 24 -33.41 -12.06 -0.86
CA ALA A 24 -32.42 -12.85 -0.14
C ALA A 24 -31.05 -12.88 -0.84
N VAL A 25 -31.03 -12.95 -2.18
CA VAL A 25 -29.80 -12.88 -2.97
C VAL A 25 -29.16 -11.49 -2.86
N MET A 26 -29.95 -10.41 -2.94
CA MET A 26 -29.45 -9.05 -2.77
C MET A 26 -28.85 -8.83 -1.36
N LEU A 27 -29.56 -9.27 -0.31
CA LEU A 27 -29.06 -9.19 1.07
C LEU A 27 -27.83 -10.08 1.28
N GLY A 28 -27.80 -11.28 0.69
CA GLY A 28 -26.65 -12.17 0.72
C GLY A 28 -25.42 -11.58 0.03
N PHE A 29 -25.61 -10.92 -1.12
CA PHE A 29 -24.54 -10.26 -1.85
C PHE A 29 -24.03 -9.00 -1.13
N ALA A 30 -24.94 -8.20 -0.55
CA ALA A 30 -24.58 -7.05 0.28
C ALA A 30 -23.82 -7.47 1.56
N TYR A 31 -24.25 -8.56 2.21
CA TYR A 31 -23.55 -9.12 3.37
C TYR A 31 -22.16 -9.65 2.99
N LEU A 32 -22.05 -10.35 1.85
CA LEU A 32 -20.76 -10.84 1.34
C LEU A 32 -19.84 -9.66 0.95
N ALA A 33 -20.40 -8.61 0.37
CA ALA A 33 -19.68 -7.40 -0.03
C ALA A 33 -19.19 -6.56 1.15
N ILE A 34 -19.83 -6.62 2.32
CA ILE A 34 -19.36 -5.96 3.55
C ILE A 34 -18.37 -6.85 4.31
N MET A 35 -18.61 -8.17 4.39
CA MET A 35 -17.77 -9.08 5.15
C MET A 35 -16.42 -9.41 4.47
N ARG A 36 -16.36 -9.44 3.14
CA ARG A 36 -15.09 -9.63 2.39
C ARG A 36 -14.05 -8.52 2.65
N PRO A 37 -14.37 -7.23 2.51
CA PRO A 37 -13.40 -6.17 2.72
C PRO A 37 -13.05 -5.99 4.20
N GLN A 38 -13.99 -6.18 5.13
CA GLN A 38 -13.71 -6.03 6.56
C GLN A 38 -12.64 -7.02 7.07
N LYS A 39 -12.73 -8.31 6.69
CA LYS A 39 -11.74 -9.31 7.12
C LYS A 39 -10.33 -9.04 6.54
N LYS A 40 -10.22 -8.41 5.37
CA LYS A 40 -8.92 -7.99 4.81
C LYS A 40 -8.33 -6.80 5.57
N ARG A 41 -9.13 -5.76 5.84
CA ARG A 41 -8.65 -4.58 6.56
C ARG A 41 -8.27 -4.87 8.01
N GLN A 42 -9.04 -5.73 8.69
CA GLN A 42 -8.70 -6.17 10.04
C GLN A 42 -7.40 -6.98 10.09
N LYS A 43 -7.16 -7.84 9.08
CA LYS A 43 -5.90 -8.59 8.97
C LYS A 43 -4.70 -7.69 8.65
N GLU A 44 -4.88 -6.68 7.80
CA GLU A 44 -3.83 -5.71 7.48
C GLU A 44 -3.50 -4.81 8.69
N GLU A 45 -4.50 -4.37 9.45
CA GLU A 45 -4.30 -3.61 10.69
C GLU A 45 -3.68 -4.47 11.81
N GLN A 46 -4.05 -5.75 11.91
CA GLN A 46 -3.40 -6.68 12.85
C GLN A 46 -1.95 -6.96 12.46
N ALA A 47 -1.69 -7.20 11.17
CA ALA A 47 -0.33 -7.41 10.68
C ALA A 47 0.59 -6.20 10.93
N LEU A 48 0.05 -4.98 10.88
CA LEU A 48 0.82 -3.77 11.18
C LEU A 48 1.09 -3.62 12.70
N ARG A 49 0.16 -4.08 13.54
CA ARG A 49 0.31 -4.07 15.01
C ARG A 49 1.22 -5.17 15.53
N ASP A 50 1.34 -6.28 14.81
CA ASP A 50 2.19 -7.42 15.19
C ASP A 50 3.66 -7.25 14.77
N ASN A 51 3.97 -6.29 13.89
CA ASN A 51 5.36 -5.99 13.47
C ASN A 51 6.11 -5.04 14.41
N VAL A 52 5.64 -4.88 15.64
CA VAL A 52 6.29 -4.06 16.65
C VAL A 52 7.46 -4.83 17.25
N GLN A 53 8.67 -4.31 17.12
CA GLN A 53 9.90 -4.98 17.52
C GLN A 53 10.51 -4.39 18.80
N ILE A 54 11.38 -5.17 19.45
CA ILE A 54 12.17 -4.69 20.58
C ILE A 54 13.15 -3.63 20.06
N GLY A 55 13.20 -2.48 20.72
CA GLY A 55 14.03 -1.35 20.33
C GLY A 55 13.28 -0.26 19.54
N ASP A 56 12.06 -0.51 19.10
CA ASP A 56 11.24 0.50 18.44
C ASP A 56 10.82 1.60 19.41
N GLU A 57 10.86 2.84 18.94
CA GLU A 57 10.27 3.99 19.61
C GLU A 57 8.82 4.14 19.19
N ILE A 58 7.92 4.14 20.19
CA ILE A 58 6.49 4.21 19.96
C ILE A 58 5.86 5.38 20.70
N THR A 59 4.80 5.90 20.09
CA THR A 59 3.91 6.85 20.73
C THR A 59 2.60 6.15 21.09
N THR A 60 2.24 6.20 22.36
CA THR A 60 0.99 5.64 22.88
C THR A 60 -0.19 6.58 22.61
N VAL A 61 -1.43 6.08 22.75
CA VAL A 61 -2.65 6.89 22.59
C VAL A 61 -2.70 8.09 23.56
N GLY A 62 -2.11 7.96 24.75
CA GLY A 62 -1.99 9.03 25.74
C GLY A 62 -0.88 10.04 25.49
N GLY A 63 -0.16 9.94 24.37
CA GLY A 63 0.95 10.86 24.04
C GLY A 63 2.27 10.54 24.74
N ILE A 64 2.37 9.41 25.45
CA ILE A 64 3.62 8.96 26.07
C ILE A 64 4.50 8.36 24.96
N ILE A 65 5.75 8.85 24.89
CA ILE A 65 6.78 8.36 23.97
C ILE A 65 7.76 7.51 24.76
N GLY A 66 8.06 6.31 24.26
CA GLY A 66 9.00 5.41 24.92
C GLY A 66 9.52 4.33 23.99
N ARG A 67 10.56 3.62 24.45
CA ARG A 67 11.18 2.52 23.72
C ARG A 67 10.67 1.18 24.21
N ILE A 68 10.40 0.26 23.30
CA ILE A 68 9.98 -1.10 23.67
C ILE A 68 11.19 -1.92 24.11
N ILE A 69 11.11 -2.48 25.31
CA ILE A 69 12.13 -3.38 25.86
C ILE A 69 11.72 -4.85 25.78
N THR A 70 10.42 -5.13 25.73
CA THR A 70 9.89 -6.49 25.70
C THR A 70 8.52 -6.52 25.03
N VAL A 71 8.33 -7.46 24.11
CA VAL A 71 7.06 -7.69 23.43
C VAL A 71 6.49 -9.03 23.90
N LYS A 72 5.19 -9.06 24.23
CA LYS A 72 4.40 -10.28 24.43
C LYS A 72 3.14 -10.23 23.57
N ASP A 73 2.40 -11.33 23.55
CA ASP A 73 1.25 -11.53 22.65
C ASP A 73 0.07 -10.57 22.87
N GLU A 74 -0.03 -9.91 24.02
CA GLU A 74 -1.14 -8.98 24.29
C GLU A 74 -0.69 -7.68 24.98
N SER A 75 0.50 -7.72 25.58
CA SER A 75 1.09 -6.61 26.31
C SER A 75 2.52 -6.39 25.90
N ILE A 76 2.97 -5.14 25.94
CA ILE A 76 4.35 -4.74 25.71
C ILE A 76 4.86 -4.02 26.96
N VAL A 77 6.17 -4.08 27.19
CA VAL A 77 6.82 -3.28 28.22
C VAL A 77 7.63 -2.19 27.52
N ILE A 78 7.29 -0.95 27.86
CA ILE A 78 7.96 0.24 27.37
C ILE A 78 8.79 0.87 28.48
N GLU A 79 9.91 1.45 28.08
CA GLU A 79 10.74 2.30 28.92
C GLU A 79 10.51 3.76 28.51
N THR A 80 10.10 4.59 29.46
CA THR A 80 9.76 6.00 29.24
C THR A 80 10.61 6.92 30.11
N GLY A 81 10.98 8.07 29.56
CA GLY A 81 11.70 9.14 30.26
C GLY A 81 13.16 8.82 30.59
N ALA A 82 13.84 9.79 31.21
CA ALA A 82 15.24 9.68 31.61
C ALA A 82 15.45 8.67 32.76
N ASP A 83 14.43 8.48 33.60
CA ASP A 83 14.47 7.59 34.77
C ASP A 83 14.32 6.10 34.40
N ARG A 84 14.21 5.80 33.10
CA ARG A 84 14.06 4.43 32.56
C ARG A 84 12.92 3.67 33.21
N ASN A 85 11.80 4.35 33.42
CA ASN A 85 10.68 3.75 34.13
C ASN A 85 9.99 2.74 33.22
N LYS A 86 9.81 1.51 33.72
CA LYS A 86 9.28 0.38 32.93
C LYS A 86 7.79 0.25 33.17
N MET A 87 7.00 0.45 32.12
CA MET A 87 5.56 0.37 32.17
C MET A 87 5.05 -0.69 31.22
N ARG A 88 4.10 -1.50 31.70
CA ARG A 88 3.40 -2.48 30.85
C ARG A 88 2.13 -1.85 30.32
N ILE A 89 1.95 -1.88 29.01
CA ILE A 89 0.75 -1.41 28.33
C ILE A 89 0.26 -2.48 27.37
N GLU A 90 -1.02 -2.42 27.01
CA GLU A 90 -1.59 -3.34 26.04
C GLU A 90 -1.16 -2.96 24.61
N ARG A 91 -1.01 -3.95 23.72
CA ARG A 91 -0.53 -3.71 22.35
C ARG A 91 -1.49 -2.82 21.54
N TRP A 92 -2.78 -2.80 21.89
CA TRP A 92 -3.75 -1.91 21.23
C TRP A 92 -3.52 -0.43 21.55
N ALA A 93 -2.83 -0.11 22.64
CA ALA A 93 -2.58 1.26 23.09
C ALA A 93 -1.45 1.95 22.30
N ILE A 94 -0.80 1.26 21.36
CA ILE A 94 0.16 1.84 20.43
C ILE A 94 -0.61 2.64 19.37
N ARG A 95 -0.32 3.94 19.26
CA ARG A 95 -0.89 4.80 18.23
C ARG A 95 -0.01 4.82 16.99
N THR A 96 1.30 5.01 17.18
CA THR A 96 2.28 5.14 16.10
C THR A 96 3.58 4.47 16.49
N ASN A 97 4.21 3.78 15.55
CA ASN A 97 5.59 3.32 15.66
C ASN A 97 6.48 4.27 14.86
N ASN A 98 7.27 5.09 15.56
CA ASN A 98 8.09 6.14 14.96
C ASN A 98 9.23 5.51 14.15
N THR A 99 9.89 4.48 14.72
CA THR A 99 11.01 3.78 14.07
C THR A 99 10.58 3.01 12.83
N ALA A 100 9.41 2.36 12.85
CA ALA A 100 8.89 1.65 11.69
C ALA A 100 8.47 2.61 10.56
N ASN A 101 7.89 3.77 10.90
CA ASN A 101 7.50 4.77 9.91
C ASN A 101 8.71 5.34 9.17
N GLU A 102 9.78 5.69 9.88
CA GLU A 102 11.02 6.19 9.28
C GLU A 102 11.64 5.17 8.31
N LYS A 103 11.65 3.88 8.66
CA LYS A 103 12.16 2.82 7.78
C LYS A 103 11.32 2.65 6.52
N ILE A 104 9.99 2.69 6.63
CA ILE A 104 9.09 2.59 5.48
C ILE A 104 9.27 3.79 4.54
N GLU A 105 9.49 4.98 5.08
CA GLU A 105 9.75 6.19 4.29
C GLU A 105 11.11 6.13 3.59
N ALA A 106 12.15 5.67 4.30
CA ALA A 106 13.48 5.47 3.73
C ALA A 106 13.49 4.42 2.60
N GLU A 107 12.81 3.28 2.78
CA GLU A 107 12.68 2.25 1.74
C GLU A 107 11.89 2.74 0.52
N ARG A 108 10.82 3.50 0.73
CA ARG A 108 10.07 4.13 -0.38
C ARG A 108 10.89 5.15 -1.13
N GLN A 109 11.79 5.85 -0.44
CA GLN A 109 12.67 6.83 -1.06
C GLN A 109 13.78 6.16 -1.86
N ALA A 110 14.44 5.16 -1.29
CA ALA A 110 15.44 4.35 -1.98
C ALA A 110 14.86 3.62 -3.21
N ALA A 111 13.63 3.10 -3.12
CA ALA A 111 12.95 2.45 -4.24
C ALA A 111 12.59 3.43 -5.37
N ARG A 112 12.25 4.68 -5.03
CA ARG A 112 11.97 5.74 -6.02
C ARG A 112 13.25 6.19 -6.71
N GLU A 113 14.33 6.40 -5.95
CA GLU A 113 15.65 6.78 -6.48
C GLU A 113 16.24 5.67 -7.35
N ALA A 114 16.09 4.40 -6.98
CA ALA A 114 16.52 3.27 -7.80
C ALA A 114 15.73 3.16 -9.11
N GLN A 115 14.41 3.36 -9.08
CA GLN A 115 13.59 3.38 -10.30
C GLN A 115 13.91 4.57 -11.21
N GLU A 116 14.23 5.73 -10.65
CA GLU A 116 14.65 6.90 -11.43
C GLU A 116 16.03 6.70 -12.04
N ALA A 117 16.99 6.14 -11.29
CA ALA A 117 18.32 5.81 -11.80
C ALA A 117 18.26 4.78 -12.93
N GLU A 118 17.43 3.73 -12.80
CA GLU A 118 17.25 2.73 -13.86
C GLU A 118 16.58 3.33 -15.11
N LYS A 119 15.57 4.19 -14.93
CA LYS A 119 14.93 4.91 -16.05
C LYS A 119 15.90 5.85 -16.74
N GLN A 120 16.73 6.57 -15.99
CA GLN A 120 17.74 7.48 -16.53
C GLN A 120 18.82 6.71 -17.30
N ALA A 121 19.37 5.63 -16.72
CA ALA A 121 20.34 4.77 -17.39
C ALA A 121 19.78 4.17 -18.70
N ARG A 122 18.51 3.74 -18.70
CA ARG A 122 17.85 3.20 -19.90
C ARG A 122 17.56 4.28 -20.95
N MET A 123 17.27 5.51 -20.53
CA MET A 123 17.12 6.67 -21.42
C MET A 123 18.46 7.11 -22.03
N GLU A 124 19.54 7.05 -21.25
CA GLU A 124 20.88 7.39 -21.71
C GLU A 124 21.41 6.33 -22.67
N GLU A 125 21.26 5.04 -22.35
CA GLU A 125 21.60 3.93 -23.23
C GLU A 125 20.82 3.98 -24.56
N SER A 126 19.53 4.32 -24.52
CA SER A 126 18.73 4.48 -25.74
C SER A 126 19.13 5.72 -26.55
N ARG A 127 19.55 6.81 -25.90
CA ARG A 127 20.13 8.00 -26.55
C ARG A 127 21.48 7.69 -27.20
N GLU A 128 22.36 6.95 -26.54
CA GLU A 128 23.67 6.55 -27.10
C GLU A 128 23.54 5.56 -28.27
N ARG A 129 22.61 4.60 -28.18
CA ARG A 129 22.29 3.69 -29.30
C ARG A 129 21.72 4.46 -30.51
N SER A 130 20.92 5.49 -30.29
CA SER A 130 20.35 6.30 -31.38
C SER A 130 21.38 7.23 -32.05
N THR A 131 22.32 7.78 -31.29
CA THR A 131 23.38 8.65 -31.81
C THR A 131 24.46 7.87 -32.55
N SER A 132 24.83 6.69 -32.07
CA SER A 132 25.77 5.80 -32.77
C SER A 132 25.20 5.21 -34.07
N ALA A 133 23.90 4.86 -34.11
CA ALA A 133 23.21 4.44 -35.32
C ALA A 133 23.13 5.56 -36.38
N ARG A 134 22.87 6.81 -35.96
CA ARG A 134 22.82 7.99 -36.86
C ARG A 134 24.20 8.33 -37.44
N LYS A 135 25.28 8.14 -36.67
CA LYS A 135 26.66 8.38 -37.13
C LYS A 135 27.12 7.33 -38.15
N LYS A 136 26.72 6.06 -37.97
CA LYS A 136 26.97 4.97 -38.94
C LYS A 136 26.21 5.18 -40.26
N SER A 137 24.96 5.65 -40.20
CA SER A 137 24.16 5.94 -41.41
C SER A 137 24.70 7.12 -42.23
N LYS A 138 25.41 8.07 -41.63
CA LYS A 138 25.97 9.24 -42.36
C LYS A 138 27.29 8.89 -43.04
N LYS A 139 28.14 8.08 -42.39
CA LYS A 139 29.40 7.58 -42.97
C LYS A 139 29.21 6.68 -44.21
N ASN A 140 28.09 5.96 -44.31
CA ASN A 140 27.78 5.13 -45.48
C ASN A 140 27.19 5.89 -46.68
N ARG A 141 26.81 7.18 -46.55
CA ARG A 141 26.30 7.98 -47.67
C ARG A 141 27.37 8.81 -48.37
N ASP A 142 28.41 9.24 -47.65
CA ASP A 142 29.47 10.10 -48.20
C ASP A 142 30.59 9.31 -48.91
N GLY A 143 30.52 7.98 -48.99
CA GLY A 143 31.49 7.12 -49.69
C GLY A 143 30.99 6.54 -51.02
N GLY A 144 29.87 7.03 -51.55
CA GLY A 144 29.22 6.54 -52.77
C GLY A 144 28.99 7.65 -53.79
N SER A 145 30.02 8.45 -54.07
CA SER A 145 30.03 9.43 -55.16
C SER A 145 31.38 9.39 -55.87
N ASP A 146 31.72 8.24 -56.45
CA ASP A 146 32.77 8.10 -57.46
C ASP A 146 32.31 6.98 -58.41
N ASP A 147 31.43 7.36 -59.35
CA ASP A 147 31.24 6.75 -60.69
C ASP A 147 30.64 7.82 -61.61
#